data_AF-A0A7U3TJN8-F1
#
_entry.id   AF-A0A7U3TJN8-F1
#
_cell.length_a   1.000
_cell.length_b   1.000
_cell.length_c   1.000
_cell.angle_alpha   90.00
_cell.angle_beta   90.00
_cell.angle_gamma   90.00
#
_symmetry.space_group_name_H-M   'P 1'
#
loop_
_entity.id
_entity.type
_entity.pdbx_description
1 polymer ?
#
loop_
_entity_poly.entity_id
_entity_poly.type
_entity_poly.pdbx_seq_one_letter_code
_entity_poly.pdbx_strand_id
1 'polypeptide(L)'
;VWKVCKTKSSCENDLDDNEDPELSGVKKFPLKGNHGGCGNPQPEVRREGLKLWGVWKLAKDESGEGGQQTERRTITPLMALNIFRHIPSDEIQKMGLSNDYARPEWMIVTVLPVPPPTVRPSVSMDGTSQGARSEDDLTYKLSDIIRANGNVRRCEQEGSPAHVVAEFEALLQFHVATLMDNDIAGQPQAKHKSGRALKSIRARLKGKEGRLRGNLMGKRVDFSARTVITGDPNLSLDEVGVPRSMARVLTYPETVTPYNIHKLHQLVRNGPTKHPGANYVIRDGGERIDLRYHKRAGEILLQ
;
A
#
# COMPACT_ATOMS: atom_id res chain seq x y z
N VAL A 1 3.51 -9.24 -26.37
CA VAL A 1 2.34 -8.40 -26.73
C VAL A 1 2.72 -6.92 -26.90
N TRP A 2 3.03 -6.17 -25.84
CA TRP A 2 3.28 -4.70 -25.94
C TRP A 2 4.27 -4.25 -27.02
N LYS A 3 5.43 -4.92 -27.15
CA LYS A 3 6.44 -4.56 -28.17
C LYS A 3 5.92 -4.66 -29.61
N VAL A 4 4.92 -5.50 -29.87
CA VAL A 4 4.29 -5.69 -31.18
C VAL A 4 3.17 -4.66 -31.39
N CYS A 5 2.34 -4.42 -30.36
CA CYS A 5 1.22 -3.50 -30.49
C CYS A 5 1.67 -2.03 -30.57
N LYS A 6 2.78 -1.65 -29.93
CA LYS A 6 3.25 -0.24 -29.92
C LYS A 6 3.60 0.31 -31.30
N THR A 7 3.93 -0.54 -32.27
CA THR A 7 4.29 -0.14 -33.63
C THR A 7 3.08 -0.03 -34.54
N LYS A 8 1.92 -0.53 -34.13
CA LYS A 8 0.68 -0.42 -34.90
C LYS A 8 0.07 0.98 -34.68
N SER A 9 -0.08 1.73 -35.77
CA SER A 9 -0.64 3.09 -35.77
C SER A 9 -2.10 3.16 -36.27
N SER A 10 -2.69 2.02 -36.65
CA SER A 10 -4.07 1.90 -37.10
C SER A 10 -4.67 0.58 -36.61
N CYS A 11 -5.99 0.57 -36.40
CA CYS A 11 -6.74 -0.64 -36.15
C CYS A 11 -7.18 -1.24 -37.50
N GLU A 12 -6.43 -2.23 -37.98
CA GLU A 12 -6.64 -2.89 -39.28
C GLU A 12 -8.03 -3.53 -39.35
N ASN A 13 -8.83 -3.19 -40.37
CA ASN A 13 -10.14 -3.79 -40.62
C ASN A 13 -10.02 -4.72 -41.84
N ASP A 14 -9.79 -6.00 -41.61
CA ASP A 14 -9.74 -6.99 -42.68
C ASP A 14 -11.16 -7.54 -42.91
N LEU A 15 -11.99 -6.76 -43.63
CA LEU A 15 -13.29 -7.19 -44.16
C LEU A 15 -13.22 -7.61 -45.64
N ASP A 16 -12.04 -7.72 -46.23
CA ASP A 16 -11.87 -8.19 -47.61
C ASP A 16 -11.54 -9.69 -47.65
N ASP A 17 -12.55 -10.52 -47.38
CA ASP A 17 -12.61 -11.91 -47.89
C ASP A 17 -13.55 -11.96 -49.12
N ASN A 18 -13.29 -11.10 -50.11
CA ASN A 18 -13.97 -11.15 -51.40
C ASN A 18 -12.96 -11.10 -52.56
N GLU A 19 -12.08 -12.10 -52.69
CA GLU A 19 -11.54 -12.49 -54.01
C GLU A 19 -11.32 -14.02 -54.10
N ASP A 20 -12.17 -14.62 -54.94
CA ASP A 20 -12.27 -15.96 -55.56
C ASP A 20 -11.52 -17.22 -55.04
N PRO A 21 -12.21 -18.38 -55.01
CA PRO A 21 -11.65 -19.66 -54.61
C PRO A 21 -11.15 -20.45 -55.83
N GLU A 22 -9.99 -20.14 -56.40
CA GLU A 22 -9.36 -21.10 -57.32
C GLU A 22 -7.83 -20.93 -57.41
N LEU A 23 -7.13 -22.06 -57.38
CA LEU A 23 -5.70 -22.23 -57.62
C LEU A 23 -4.74 -22.12 -56.40
N SER A 24 -4.70 -23.18 -55.58
CA SER A 24 -3.47 -23.94 -55.27
C SER A 24 -3.71 -24.87 -54.07
N GLY A 25 -3.49 -26.18 -54.28
CA GLY A 25 -3.69 -27.26 -53.31
C GLY A 25 -2.69 -27.30 -52.15
N VAL A 26 -2.39 -26.15 -51.53
CA VAL A 26 -1.65 -26.09 -50.27
C VAL A 26 -2.67 -25.85 -49.17
N LYS A 27 -2.74 -26.77 -48.20
CA LYS A 27 -3.52 -26.57 -46.98
C LYS A 27 -3.03 -25.31 -46.27
N LYS A 28 -3.66 -24.17 -46.56
CA LYS A 28 -3.53 -22.95 -45.76
C LYS A 28 -4.05 -23.31 -44.37
N PHE A 29 -3.16 -23.34 -43.39
CA PHE A 29 -3.58 -23.17 -42.00
C PHE A 29 -4.35 -21.85 -41.93
N PRO A 30 -5.54 -21.80 -41.30
CA PRO A 30 -6.30 -20.55 -41.20
C PRO A 30 -5.46 -19.57 -40.38
N LEU A 31 -4.80 -18.66 -41.08
CA LEU A 31 -4.03 -17.58 -40.50
C LEU A 31 -5.02 -16.53 -40.02
N LYS A 32 -5.01 -16.35 -38.69
CA LYS A 32 -5.54 -15.20 -37.95
C LYS A 32 -7.07 -15.10 -37.92
N GLY A 33 -7.62 -15.51 -36.78
CA GLY A 33 -8.96 -15.12 -36.37
C GLY A 33 -9.11 -13.59 -36.47
N ASN A 34 -10.19 -13.21 -37.15
CA ASN A 34 -10.56 -11.84 -37.41
C ASN A 34 -10.78 -11.10 -36.07
N HIS A 35 -10.18 -9.91 -35.89
CA HIS A 35 -10.40 -9.10 -34.68
C HIS A 35 -11.42 -7.97 -34.88
N GLY A 36 -12.03 -7.87 -36.08
CA GLY A 36 -13.09 -6.92 -36.38
C GLY A 36 -12.68 -5.46 -36.13
N GLY A 37 -11.49 -5.07 -36.62
CA GLY A 37 -10.91 -3.77 -36.34
C GLY A 37 -11.77 -2.61 -36.86
N CYS A 38 -11.77 -1.49 -36.14
CA CYS A 38 -12.64 -0.35 -36.42
C CYS A 38 -12.05 0.68 -37.40
N GLY A 39 -10.88 0.44 -37.99
CA GLY A 39 -10.24 1.34 -38.95
C GLY A 39 -9.60 2.60 -38.35
N ASN A 40 -9.87 2.90 -37.07
CA ASN A 40 -9.43 4.17 -36.47
C ASN A 40 -7.90 4.24 -36.24
N PRO A 41 -7.29 5.43 -36.46
CA PRO A 41 -5.88 5.65 -36.18
C PRO A 41 -5.61 5.61 -34.67
N GLN A 42 -4.50 4.98 -34.29
CA GLN A 42 -4.06 4.83 -32.91
C GLN A 42 -3.11 5.98 -32.52
N PRO A 43 -3.31 6.63 -31.37
CA PRO A 43 -2.41 7.69 -30.91
C PRO A 43 -1.07 7.15 -30.42
N GLU A 44 -0.03 7.95 -30.60
CA GLU A 44 1.20 7.81 -29.81
C GLU A 44 0.95 8.39 -28.41
N VAL A 45 0.86 7.51 -27.40
CA VAL A 45 0.58 7.92 -26.01
C VAL A 45 1.86 8.36 -25.30
N ARG A 46 1.87 9.59 -24.77
CA ARG A 46 2.95 10.17 -23.98
C ARG A 46 2.46 10.54 -22.58
N ARG A 47 3.30 10.32 -21.57
CA ARG A 47 3.03 10.69 -20.17
C ARG A 47 3.76 11.99 -19.83
N GLU A 48 3.01 12.98 -19.37
CA GLU A 48 3.55 14.23 -18.83
C GLU A 48 2.99 14.46 -17.43
N GLY A 49 3.86 14.34 -16.42
CA GLY A 49 3.43 14.37 -15.01
C GLY A 49 2.40 13.29 -14.72
N LEU A 50 1.22 13.70 -14.26
CA LEU A 50 0.07 12.83 -13.99
C LEU A 50 -0.90 12.70 -15.17
N LYS A 51 -0.66 13.36 -16.31
CA LYS A 51 -1.55 13.35 -17.47
C LYS A 51 -1.02 12.44 -18.58
N LEU A 52 -1.94 11.89 -19.35
CA LEU A 52 -1.67 11.15 -20.59
C LEU A 52 -2.12 11.99 -21.79
N TRP A 53 -1.25 12.09 -22.78
CA TRP A 53 -1.51 12.77 -24.04
C TRP A 53 -1.45 11.79 -25.18
N GLY A 54 -2.47 11.78 -26.04
CA GLY A 54 -2.42 11.10 -27.33
C GLY A 54 -1.99 12.07 -28.41
N VAL A 55 -1.08 11.63 -29.28
CA VAL A 55 -0.70 12.35 -30.50
C VAL A 55 -1.13 11.53 -31.71
N TRP A 56 -2.10 12.04 -32.46
CA TRP A 56 -2.56 11.43 -33.70
C TRP A 56 -1.85 12.08 -34.88
N LYS A 57 -1.35 11.25 -35.80
CA LYS A 57 -0.82 11.68 -37.08
C LYS A 57 -1.91 11.42 -38.12
N LEU A 58 -2.60 12.47 -38.55
CA LEU A 58 -3.59 12.36 -39.61
C LEU A 58 -2.85 12.24 -40.97
N ALA A 59 -3.43 11.46 -41.88
CA ALA A 59 -2.93 11.39 -43.26
C ALA A 59 -3.20 12.72 -43.97
N LYS A 60 -2.39 13.03 -44.99
CA LYS A 60 -2.60 14.20 -45.85
C LYS A 60 -3.95 14.06 -46.56
N ASP A 61 -4.78 15.10 -46.52
CA ASP A 61 -5.92 15.23 -47.41
C ASP A 61 -5.44 15.30 -48.88
N GLU A 62 -6.23 14.75 -49.81
CA GLU A 62 -5.91 14.62 -51.25
C GLU A 62 -5.65 15.95 -51.97
N SER A 63 -5.84 17.10 -51.31
CA SER A 63 -5.66 18.44 -51.88
C SER A 63 -4.23 19.00 -51.80
N GLY A 64 -3.22 18.19 -51.44
CA GLY A 64 -1.80 18.48 -51.74
C GLY A 64 -1.09 19.64 -51.02
N GLU A 65 -1.78 20.60 -50.39
CA GLU A 65 -1.17 21.85 -49.88
C GLU A 65 -1.08 22.01 -48.35
N GLY A 66 -1.46 21.00 -47.56
CA GLY A 66 -1.34 21.04 -46.09
C GLY A 66 -0.17 20.19 -45.56
N GLY A 67 0.66 20.75 -44.68
CA GLY A 67 1.63 19.98 -43.89
C GLY A 67 0.94 18.91 -43.02
N GLN A 68 1.67 17.89 -42.57
CA GLN A 68 1.15 16.82 -41.71
C GLN A 68 0.59 17.41 -40.41
N GLN A 69 -0.74 17.49 -40.30
CA GLN A 69 -1.39 18.06 -39.12
C GLN A 69 -1.35 17.02 -38.00
N THR A 70 -0.62 17.35 -36.93
CA THR A 70 -0.56 16.50 -35.73
C THR A 70 -1.59 17.00 -34.73
N GLU A 71 -2.49 16.11 -34.34
CA GLU A 71 -3.51 16.43 -33.36
C GLU A 71 -3.09 15.89 -31.98
N ARG A 72 -3.05 16.78 -30.99
CA ARG A 72 -2.71 16.45 -29.61
C ARG A 72 -3.94 16.61 -28.73
N ARG A 73 -4.40 15.51 -28.12
CA ARG A 73 -5.52 15.53 -27.16
C ARG A 73 -5.14 14.86 -25.84
N THR A 74 -5.70 15.33 -24.73
CA THR A 74 -5.59 14.65 -23.44
C THR A 74 -6.42 13.38 -23.43
N ILE A 75 -5.88 12.32 -22.85
CA ILE A 75 -6.64 11.09 -22.58
C ILE A 75 -7.16 11.20 -21.15
N THR A 76 -8.46 11.41 -21.00
CA THR A 76 -9.09 11.54 -19.67
C THR A 76 -9.23 10.16 -19.01
N PRO A 77 -9.28 10.09 -17.66
CA PRO A 77 -9.52 8.83 -16.96
C PRO A 77 -10.83 8.16 -17.39
N LEU A 78 -11.88 8.94 -17.65
CA LEU A 78 -13.16 8.42 -18.12
C LEU A 78 -13.05 7.76 -19.50
N MET A 79 -12.32 8.37 -20.44
CA MET A 79 -12.06 7.77 -21.75
C MET A 79 -11.32 6.44 -21.62
N ALA A 80 -10.25 6.42 -20.82
CA ALA A 80 -9.49 5.19 -20.57
C ALA A 80 -10.34 4.09 -19.92
N LEU A 81 -11.21 4.46 -18.96
CA LEU A 81 -12.12 3.53 -18.30
C LEU A 81 -13.11 2.89 -19.29
N ASN A 82 -13.69 3.70 -20.17
CA ASN A 82 -14.62 3.20 -21.18
C ASN A 82 -13.92 2.26 -22.15
N ILE A 83 -12.70 2.58 -22.60
CA ILE A 83 -11.90 1.67 -23.44
C ILE A 83 -11.62 0.35 -22.71
N PHE A 84 -11.16 0.42 -21.46
CA PHE A 84 -10.82 -0.78 -20.68
C PHE A 84 -12.02 -1.70 -20.41
N ARG A 85 -13.23 -1.15 -20.27
CA ARG A 85 -14.46 -1.93 -20.10
C ARG A 85 -14.86 -2.72 -21.35
N HIS A 86 -14.51 -2.22 -22.54
CA HIS A 86 -14.86 -2.88 -23.81
C HIS A 86 -13.83 -3.94 -24.24
N ILE A 87 -12.76 -4.14 -23.47
CA ILE A 87 -11.78 -5.19 -23.77
C ILE A 87 -12.39 -6.56 -23.43
N PRO A 88 -12.47 -7.50 -24.39
CA PRO A 88 -13.04 -8.82 -24.14
C PRO A 88 -12.12 -9.66 -23.24
N SER A 89 -12.72 -10.57 -22.45
CA SER A 89 -12.02 -11.32 -21.39
C SER A 89 -10.87 -12.19 -21.89
N ASP A 90 -10.99 -12.73 -23.08
CA ASP A 90 -9.99 -13.51 -23.80
C ASP A 90 -8.77 -12.67 -24.21
N GLU A 91 -8.94 -11.40 -24.57
CA GLU A 91 -7.82 -10.47 -24.79
C GLU A 91 -7.15 -10.03 -23.48
N ILE A 92 -7.91 -9.89 -22.39
CA ILE A 92 -7.36 -9.61 -21.05
C ILE A 92 -6.36 -10.69 -20.64
N GLN A 93 -6.70 -11.96 -20.86
CA GLN A 93 -5.81 -13.07 -20.54
C GLN A 93 -4.56 -13.08 -21.44
N LYS A 94 -4.69 -12.78 -22.74
CA LYS A 94 -3.55 -12.65 -23.67
C LYS A 94 -2.58 -11.54 -23.26
N MET A 95 -3.07 -10.47 -22.64
CA MET A 95 -2.24 -9.40 -22.07
C MET A 95 -1.50 -9.79 -20.78
N GLY A 96 -1.81 -10.96 -20.20
CA GLY A 96 -1.24 -11.44 -18.94
C GLY A 96 -1.98 -10.94 -17.69
N LEU A 97 -3.22 -10.50 -17.84
CA LEU A 97 -4.09 -10.07 -16.75
C LEU A 97 -5.11 -11.16 -16.42
N SER A 98 -5.75 -11.05 -15.25
CA SER A 98 -6.76 -12.01 -14.76
C SER A 98 -8.14 -11.35 -14.73
N ASN A 99 -9.16 -12.06 -15.21
CA ASN A 99 -10.54 -11.57 -15.20
C ASN A 99 -11.11 -11.48 -13.77
N ASP A 100 -10.68 -12.37 -12.87
CA ASP A 100 -11.22 -12.45 -11.52
C ASP A 100 -10.47 -11.53 -10.54
N TYR A 101 -9.18 -11.31 -10.75
CA TYR A 101 -8.31 -10.62 -9.78
C TYR A 101 -7.72 -9.30 -10.28
N ALA A 102 -7.63 -9.06 -11.59
CA ALA A 102 -6.84 -7.95 -12.13
C ALA A 102 -7.39 -7.43 -13.46
N ARG A 103 -8.67 -7.01 -13.49
CA ARG A 103 -9.22 -6.38 -14.69
C ARG A 103 -8.59 -5.01 -14.96
N PRO A 104 -8.32 -4.64 -16.24
CA PRO A 104 -7.69 -3.37 -16.58
C PRO A 104 -8.46 -2.14 -16.06
N GLU A 105 -9.79 -2.20 -16.09
CA GLU A 105 -10.66 -1.11 -15.61
C GLU A 105 -10.48 -0.79 -14.12
N TRP A 106 -10.02 -1.74 -13.30
CA TRP A 106 -9.76 -1.53 -11.87
C TRP A 106 -8.47 -0.75 -11.59
N MET A 107 -7.62 -0.54 -12.61
CA MET A 107 -6.46 0.35 -12.48
C MET A 107 -6.88 1.82 -12.36
N ILE A 108 -8.11 2.16 -12.74
CA ILE A 108 -8.68 3.51 -12.63
C ILE A 108 -9.55 3.56 -11.38
N VAL A 109 -9.15 4.40 -10.42
CA VAL A 109 -9.82 4.50 -9.12
C VAL A 109 -11.12 5.28 -9.25
N THR A 110 -12.25 4.58 -9.17
CA THR A 110 -13.59 5.19 -9.08
C THR A 110 -14.10 5.26 -7.65
N VAL A 111 -13.75 4.26 -6.83
CA VAL A 111 -14.08 4.19 -5.40
C VAL A 111 -12.78 4.06 -4.62
N LEU A 112 -12.45 5.07 -3.80
CA LEU A 112 -11.26 5.07 -2.98
C LEU A 112 -11.56 4.48 -1.58
N PRO A 113 -10.96 3.35 -1.18
CA PRO A 113 -11.18 2.80 0.14
C PRO A 113 -10.51 3.66 1.21
N VAL A 114 -11.24 3.93 2.31
CA VAL A 114 -10.72 4.69 3.45
C VAL A 114 -10.20 3.73 4.52
N PRO A 115 -8.91 3.78 4.90
CA PRO A 115 -8.37 2.89 5.92
C PRO A 115 -8.97 3.18 7.32
N PRO A 116 -9.18 2.16 8.15
CA PRO A 116 -9.72 2.32 9.49
C PRO A 116 -8.72 3.02 10.44
N PRO A 117 -9.18 3.56 11.59
CA PRO A 117 -8.32 4.27 12.55
C PRO A 117 -7.10 3.48 13.04
N THR A 118 -7.15 2.14 13.04
CA THR A 118 -6.00 1.28 13.40
C THR A 118 -4.80 1.45 12.47
N VAL A 119 -5.03 1.84 11.21
CA VAL A 119 -3.97 2.13 10.22
C VAL A 119 -3.53 3.59 10.26
N ARG A 120 -4.41 4.49 10.75
CA ARG A 120 -4.22 5.95 10.84
C ARG A 120 -4.46 6.46 12.28
N PRO A 121 -3.58 6.10 13.23
CA PRO A 121 -3.80 6.40 14.65
C PRO A 121 -3.74 7.91 14.93
N SER A 122 -4.68 8.40 15.72
CA SER A 122 -4.66 9.77 16.26
C SER A 122 -3.89 9.81 17.59
N VAL A 123 -3.06 10.84 17.79
CA VAL A 123 -2.35 11.06 19.06
C VAL A 123 -2.94 12.29 19.75
N SER A 124 -3.50 12.10 20.95
CA SER A 124 -3.92 13.20 21.83
C SER A 124 -2.78 13.59 22.76
N MET A 125 -2.40 14.87 22.82
CA MET A 125 -1.28 15.33 23.65
C MET A 125 -1.54 15.14 25.15
N ASP A 126 -2.78 15.33 25.62
CA ASP A 126 -3.09 15.37 27.06
C ASP A 126 -3.95 14.21 27.57
N GLY A 127 -4.26 13.20 26.73
CA GLY A 127 -5.13 12.07 27.09
C GLY A 127 -6.59 12.44 27.43
N THR A 128 -6.90 13.73 27.55
CA THR A 128 -8.25 14.26 27.70
C THR A 128 -8.85 14.53 26.32
N SER A 129 -10.16 14.29 26.20
CA SER A 129 -10.90 14.48 24.94
C SER A 129 -10.92 15.95 24.45
N GLN A 130 -10.50 16.89 25.29
CA GLN A 130 -10.47 18.34 25.05
C GLN A 130 -9.08 18.89 24.67
N GLY A 131 -8.02 18.10 24.75
CA GLY A 131 -6.66 18.52 24.35
C GLY A 131 -6.48 18.60 22.83
N ALA A 132 -5.43 19.30 22.39
CA ALA A 132 -5.06 19.38 20.98
C ALA A 132 -4.78 17.97 20.42
N ARG A 133 -5.51 17.57 19.37
CA ARG A 133 -5.37 16.27 18.71
C ARG A 133 -4.42 16.41 17.52
N SER A 134 -3.40 15.56 17.47
CA SER A 134 -2.54 15.39 16.31
C SER A 134 -3.01 14.16 15.55
N GLU A 135 -3.64 14.40 14.40
CA GLU A 135 -4.11 13.33 13.52
C GLU A 135 -2.97 12.77 12.68
N ASP A 136 -3.15 11.55 12.18
CA ASP A 136 -2.19 10.92 11.27
C ASP A 136 -2.12 11.66 9.91
N ASP A 137 -0.94 11.64 9.27
CA ASP A 137 -0.72 12.24 7.93
C ASP A 137 -1.72 11.77 6.88
N LEU A 138 -2.15 10.50 6.92
CA LEU A 138 -3.17 9.97 6.00
C LEU A 138 -4.53 10.62 6.25
N THR A 139 -4.90 10.87 7.50
CA THR A 139 -6.17 11.55 7.85
C THR A 139 -6.21 12.97 7.29
N TYR A 140 -5.11 13.72 7.39
CA TYR A 140 -5.00 15.03 6.77
C TYR A 140 -5.19 14.95 5.25
N LYS A 141 -4.50 14.01 4.60
CA LYS A 141 -4.58 13.88 3.13
C LYS A 141 -5.95 13.43 2.65
N LEU A 142 -6.61 12.52 3.37
CA LEU A 142 -7.97 12.08 3.08
C LEU A 142 -8.97 13.24 3.21
N SER A 143 -8.79 14.11 4.20
CA SER A 143 -9.61 15.31 4.36
C SER A 143 -9.48 16.25 3.16
N ASP A 144 -8.27 16.42 2.63
CA ASP A 144 -8.04 17.23 1.42
C ASP A 144 -8.65 16.59 0.17
N ILE A 145 -8.59 15.26 0.04
CA ILE A 145 -9.24 14.52 -1.06
C ILE A 145 -10.75 14.74 -1.03
N ILE A 146 -11.38 14.64 0.14
CA ILE A 146 -12.83 14.86 0.28
C ILE A 146 -13.20 16.30 -0.10
N ARG A 147 -12.41 17.29 0.34
CA ARG A 147 -12.63 18.70 -0.03
C ARG A 147 -12.49 18.92 -1.54
N ALA A 148 -11.41 18.40 -2.15
CA ALA A 148 -11.19 18.52 -3.59
C ALA A 148 -12.32 17.85 -4.40
N ASN A 149 -12.78 16.67 -3.98
CA ASN A 149 -13.88 15.96 -4.62
C ASN A 149 -15.22 16.72 -4.50
N GLY A 150 -15.48 17.33 -3.33
CA GLY A 150 -16.64 18.19 -3.13
C GLY A 150 -16.64 19.41 -4.05
N ASN A 151 -15.46 20.03 -4.26
CA ASN A 151 -15.31 21.16 -5.16
C ASN A 151 -15.56 20.78 -6.63
N VAL A 152 -14.99 19.65 -7.09
CA VAL A 152 -15.25 19.14 -8.46
C VAL A 152 -16.75 18.93 -8.67
N ARG A 153 -17.40 18.20 -7.74
CA ARG A 153 -18.85 17.94 -7.81
C ARG A 153 -19.68 19.22 -7.83
N ARG A 154 -19.28 20.23 -7.07
CA ARG A 154 -19.98 21.52 -7.05
C ARG A 154 -19.82 22.26 -8.38
N CYS A 155 -18.61 22.31 -8.92
CA CYS A 155 -18.33 22.96 -10.20
C CYS A 155 -19.10 22.31 -11.35
N GLU A 156 -19.23 20.98 -11.36
CA GLU A 156 -20.05 20.25 -12.34
C GLU A 156 -21.54 20.59 -12.21
N GLN A 157 -22.08 20.65 -10.99
CA GLN A 157 -23.49 20.96 -10.75
C GLN A 157 -23.85 22.41 -11.08
N GLU A 158 -22.93 23.35 -10.82
CA GLU A 158 -23.09 24.77 -11.12
C GLU A 158 -22.89 25.09 -12.62
N GLY A 159 -22.51 24.10 -13.44
CA GLY A 159 -22.24 24.31 -14.86
C GLY A 159 -21.02 25.20 -15.11
N SER A 160 -20.00 25.10 -14.26
CA SER A 160 -18.76 25.88 -14.38
C SER A 160 -18.06 25.61 -15.72
N PRO A 161 -17.29 26.58 -16.25
CA PRO A 161 -16.55 26.38 -17.49
C PRO A 161 -15.63 25.16 -17.45
N ALA A 162 -15.53 24.43 -18.56
CA ALA A 162 -14.79 23.16 -18.64
C ALA A 162 -13.32 23.27 -18.22
N HIS A 163 -12.65 24.40 -18.46
CA HIS A 163 -11.27 24.61 -18.05
C HIS A 163 -11.12 24.66 -16.52
N VAL A 164 -12.10 25.25 -15.81
CA VAL A 164 -12.12 25.34 -14.34
C VAL A 164 -12.33 23.95 -13.75
N VAL A 165 -13.26 23.17 -14.31
CA VAL A 165 -13.51 21.79 -13.87
C VAL A 165 -12.24 20.95 -14.04
N ALA A 166 -11.55 21.07 -15.18
CA ALA A 166 -10.29 20.36 -15.45
C ALA A 166 -9.15 20.72 -14.47
N GLU A 167 -9.12 21.95 -13.94
CA GLU A 167 -8.16 22.34 -12.91
C GLU A 167 -8.47 21.66 -11.56
N PHE A 168 -9.73 21.64 -11.15
CA PHE A 168 -10.15 20.96 -9.92
C PHE A 168 -9.99 19.43 -10.02
N GLU A 169 -10.25 18.84 -11.19
CA GLU A 169 -9.97 17.42 -11.47
C GLU A 169 -8.47 17.12 -11.35
N ALA A 170 -7.61 17.96 -11.92
CA ALA A 170 -6.16 17.79 -11.82
C ALA A 170 -5.68 17.89 -10.36
N LEU A 171 -6.28 18.78 -9.57
CA LEU A 171 -6.00 18.90 -8.15
C LEU A 171 -6.43 17.64 -7.39
N LEU A 172 -7.64 17.12 -7.64
CA LEU A 172 -8.12 15.86 -7.05
C LEU A 172 -7.17 14.71 -7.39
N GLN A 173 -6.76 14.60 -8.66
CA GLN A 173 -5.81 13.58 -9.11
C GLN A 173 -4.47 13.70 -8.38
N PHE A 174 -3.95 14.92 -8.18
CA PHE A 174 -2.74 15.17 -7.40
C PHE A 174 -2.90 14.68 -5.95
N HIS A 175 -4.01 14.98 -5.28
CA HIS A 175 -4.23 14.55 -3.90
C HIS A 175 -4.35 13.03 -3.75
N VAL A 176 -5.02 12.35 -4.68
CA VAL A 176 -5.12 10.88 -4.68
C VAL A 176 -3.77 10.24 -4.98
N ALA A 177 -3.00 10.77 -5.95
CA ALA A 177 -1.67 10.27 -6.28
C ALA A 177 -0.70 10.38 -5.09
N THR A 178 -0.67 11.56 -4.45
CA THR A 178 0.23 11.84 -3.32
C THR A 178 -0.14 11.14 -2.00
N LEU A 179 -1.39 10.66 -1.86
CA LEU A 179 -1.77 9.74 -0.78
C LEU A 179 -1.02 8.40 -0.90
N MET A 180 -0.98 7.85 -2.10
CA MET A 180 -0.31 6.57 -2.38
C MET A 180 1.20 6.73 -2.40
N ASP A 181 1.70 7.73 -3.14
CA ASP A 181 3.12 8.02 -3.29
C ASP A 181 3.36 9.53 -3.37
N ASN A 182 4.09 10.07 -2.40
CA ASN A 182 4.40 11.49 -2.32
C ASN A 182 5.74 11.84 -2.98
N ASP A 183 6.52 10.84 -3.39
CA ASP A 183 7.85 11.03 -3.98
C ASP A 183 7.83 10.81 -5.50
N ILE A 184 6.74 11.25 -6.15
CA ILE A 184 6.56 11.15 -7.61
C ILE A 184 7.51 12.14 -8.30
N ALA A 185 8.35 11.63 -9.21
CA ALA A 185 9.28 12.45 -9.96
C ALA A 185 8.57 13.51 -10.81
N GLY A 186 9.06 14.77 -10.75
CA GLY A 186 8.50 15.88 -11.51
C GLY A 186 7.17 16.42 -10.98
N GLN A 187 6.72 15.99 -9.79
CA GLN A 187 5.56 16.56 -9.10
C GLN A 187 5.99 17.22 -7.78
N PRO A 188 5.33 18.31 -7.36
CA PRO A 188 5.62 18.91 -6.06
C PRO A 188 5.19 17.97 -4.93
N GLN A 189 5.98 17.90 -3.87
CA GLN A 189 5.63 17.09 -2.70
C GLN A 189 4.50 17.75 -1.90
N ALA A 190 3.52 16.95 -1.47
CA ALA A 190 2.50 17.39 -0.54
C ALA A 190 3.12 17.58 0.85
N LYS A 191 2.98 18.78 1.41
CA LYS A 191 3.53 19.19 2.70
C LYS A 191 2.40 19.52 3.67
N HIS A 192 2.66 19.28 4.94
CA HIS A 192 1.84 19.77 6.04
C HIS A 192 1.98 21.31 6.14
N LYS A 193 1.08 21.96 6.90
CA LYS A 193 1.16 23.42 7.17
C LYS A 193 2.49 23.86 7.79
N SER A 194 3.17 22.94 8.47
CA SER A 194 4.50 23.15 9.06
C SER A 194 5.66 22.98 8.07
N GLY A 195 5.40 22.72 6.79
CA GLY A 195 6.41 22.50 5.75
C GLY A 195 6.99 21.09 5.70
N ARG A 196 6.71 20.23 6.69
CA ARG A 196 7.11 18.81 6.67
C ARG A 196 6.36 18.04 5.58
N ALA A 197 7.05 17.23 4.78
CA ALA A 197 6.42 16.35 3.80
C ALA A 197 5.52 15.29 4.48
N LEU A 198 4.34 15.05 3.89
CA LEU A 198 3.41 14.03 4.37
C LEU A 198 3.94 12.62 4.08
N LYS A 199 3.81 11.71 5.04
CA LYS A 199 4.18 10.29 4.86
C LYS A 199 3.07 9.53 4.11
N SER A 200 3.32 9.26 2.83
CA SER A 200 2.46 8.43 1.97
C SER A 200 2.43 6.96 2.38
N ILE A 201 1.48 6.20 1.83
CA ILE A 201 1.36 4.75 2.07
C ILE A 201 2.63 4.02 1.58
N ARG A 202 3.13 4.35 0.39
CA ARG A 202 4.38 3.77 -0.15
C ARG A 202 5.58 4.04 0.78
N ALA A 203 5.69 5.26 1.30
CA ALA A 203 6.77 5.64 2.21
C ALA A 203 6.70 4.88 3.55
N ARG A 204 5.51 4.47 4.01
CA ARG A 204 5.36 3.62 5.21
C ARG A 204 5.81 2.18 4.97
N LEU A 205 5.65 1.67 3.75
CA LEU A 205 5.99 0.28 3.41
C LEU A 205 7.48 0.12 3.07
N LYS A 206 8.04 1.05 2.29
CA LYS A 206 9.43 1.04 1.83
C LYS A 206 10.38 1.65 2.87
N GLY A 207 11.67 1.33 2.76
CA GLY A 207 12.75 1.97 3.50
C GLY A 207 13.30 1.10 4.63
N LYS A 208 14.37 1.57 5.28
CA LYS A 208 15.02 0.85 6.38
C LYS A 208 14.11 0.74 7.60
N GLU A 209 13.41 1.84 7.92
CA GLU A 209 12.42 1.93 8.99
C GLU A 209 10.98 1.67 8.51
N GLY A 210 10.82 1.24 7.25
CA GLY A 210 9.50 0.89 6.70
C GLY A 210 8.97 -0.41 7.28
N ARG A 211 7.66 -0.66 7.10
CA ARG A 211 6.99 -1.83 7.69
C ARG A 211 7.61 -3.17 7.29
N LEU A 212 8.03 -3.31 6.03
CA LEU A 212 8.55 -4.61 5.55
C LEU A 212 9.86 -4.98 6.25
N ARG A 213 10.83 -4.06 6.30
CA ARG A 213 12.14 -4.33 6.89
C ARG A 213 12.16 -4.10 8.40
N GLY A 214 11.60 -2.98 8.86
CA GLY A 214 11.66 -2.54 10.25
C GLY A 214 10.59 -3.15 11.16
N ASN A 215 9.53 -3.74 10.62
CA ASN A 215 8.47 -4.35 11.44
C ASN A 215 8.19 -5.80 11.11
N LEU A 216 8.47 -6.30 9.90
CA LEU A 216 8.25 -7.72 9.59
C LEU A 216 9.55 -8.52 9.67
N MET A 217 10.65 -8.01 9.11
CA MET A 217 11.95 -8.72 9.15
C MET A 217 12.71 -8.55 10.48
N GLY A 218 12.60 -7.39 11.13
CA GLY A 218 13.27 -7.12 12.40
C GLY A 218 12.32 -6.47 13.38
N LYS A 219 11.75 -7.25 14.31
CA LYS A 219 10.89 -6.72 15.38
C LYS A 219 11.69 -6.48 16.65
N ARG A 220 11.22 -5.52 17.44
CA ARG A 220 11.60 -5.47 18.86
C ARG A 220 10.97 -6.67 19.55
N VAL A 221 11.74 -7.33 20.39
CA VAL A 221 11.32 -8.52 21.14
C VAL A 221 11.37 -8.21 22.62
N ASP A 222 10.35 -8.67 23.32
CA ASP A 222 10.33 -8.64 24.78
C ASP A 222 11.23 -9.75 25.34
N PHE A 223 11.48 -9.73 26.66
CA PHE A 223 12.34 -10.72 27.35
C PHE A 223 13.79 -10.78 26.83
N SER A 224 14.33 -9.64 26.41
CA SER A 224 15.74 -9.50 26.02
C SER A 224 16.44 -8.43 26.84
N ALA A 225 17.75 -8.60 27.07
CA ALA A 225 18.59 -7.62 27.74
C ALA A 225 19.94 -7.50 27.02
N ARG A 226 20.61 -6.35 27.15
CA ARG A 226 21.92 -6.08 26.55
C ARG A 226 22.81 -5.36 27.56
N THR A 227 24.03 -5.85 27.74
CA THR A 227 25.09 -5.24 28.55
C THR A 227 26.45 -5.41 27.88
N VAL A 228 27.47 -4.73 28.41
CA VAL A 228 28.88 -4.88 28.00
C VAL A 228 29.41 -6.24 28.47
N ILE A 229 30.22 -6.89 27.64
CA ILE A 229 30.87 -8.18 27.93
C ILE A 229 32.18 -7.98 28.68
N THR A 230 32.54 -8.94 29.53
CA THR A 230 33.83 -9.02 30.22
C THR A 230 34.22 -10.49 30.33
N GLY A 231 35.50 -10.81 30.12
CA GLY A 231 35.99 -12.19 30.19
C GLY A 231 36.18 -12.67 31.63
N ASP A 232 35.74 -13.89 31.94
CA ASP A 232 35.97 -14.56 33.22
C ASP A 232 36.52 -15.97 32.95
N PRO A 233 37.76 -16.30 33.39
CA PRO A 233 38.37 -17.61 33.15
C PRO A 233 37.76 -18.74 34.00
N ASN A 234 36.91 -18.43 34.99
CA ASN A 234 36.31 -19.44 35.86
C ASN A 234 34.98 -20.01 35.33
N LEU A 235 34.48 -19.51 34.20
CA LEU A 235 33.25 -19.98 33.57
C LEU A 235 33.54 -21.09 32.55
N SER A 236 32.64 -22.06 32.49
CA SER A 236 32.67 -23.11 31.47
C SER A 236 32.32 -22.55 30.08
N LEU A 237 32.65 -23.26 29.01
CA LEU A 237 32.44 -22.81 27.63
C LEU A 237 30.95 -22.54 27.30
N ASP A 238 30.05 -23.26 27.94
CA ASP A 238 28.60 -23.19 27.78
C ASP A 238 27.91 -22.26 28.80
N GLU A 239 28.66 -21.63 29.70
CA GLU A 239 28.13 -20.75 30.74
C GLU A 239 28.24 -19.27 30.35
N VAL A 240 27.29 -18.47 30.86
CA VAL A 240 27.30 -17.02 30.71
C VAL A 240 26.97 -16.34 32.04
N GLY A 241 27.83 -15.43 32.47
CA GLY A 241 27.60 -14.63 33.67
C GLY A 241 26.47 -13.63 33.46
N VAL A 242 25.34 -13.81 34.15
CA VAL A 242 24.20 -12.88 34.10
C VAL A 242 24.17 -12.01 35.36
N PRO A 243 24.22 -10.66 35.25
CA PRO A 243 24.10 -9.78 36.39
C PRO A 243 22.78 -9.96 37.14
N ARG A 244 22.82 -9.92 38.47
CA ARG A 244 21.62 -10.04 39.33
C ARG A 244 20.54 -9.00 39.02
N SER A 245 20.93 -7.81 38.54
CA SER A 245 19.99 -6.77 38.10
C SER A 245 19.16 -7.22 36.91
N MET A 246 19.77 -7.89 35.93
CA MET A 246 19.07 -8.44 34.75
C MET A 246 18.26 -9.68 35.10
N ALA A 247 18.82 -10.59 35.91
CA ALA A 247 18.16 -11.82 36.34
C ALA A 247 16.89 -11.58 37.18
N ARG A 248 16.73 -10.40 37.79
CA ARG A 248 15.48 -10.01 38.48
C ARG A 248 14.41 -9.45 37.54
N VAL A 249 14.80 -8.96 36.37
CA VAL A 249 13.88 -8.34 35.39
C VAL A 249 13.41 -9.38 34.38
N LEU A 250 14.32 -10.19 33.85
CA LEU A 250 14.00 -11.27 32.93
C LEU A 250 13.26 -12.38 33.69
N THR A 251 12.14 -12.82 33.13
CA THR A 251 11.29 -13.85 33.75
C THR A 251 11.05 -14.98 32.76
N TYR A 252 10.82 -16.17 33.31
CA TYR A 252 10.46 -17.36 32.56
C TYR A 252 9.11 -17.87 33.09
N PRO A 253 8.10 -18.07 32.24
CA PRO A 253 6.84 -18.64 32.68
C PRO A 253 6.99 -20.15 32.92
N GLU A 254 6.99 -20.55 34.19
CA GLU A 254 6.99 -21.95 34.60
C GLU A 254 5.58 -22.35 35.06
N THR A 255 5.02 -23.43 34.51
CA THR A 255 3.73 -23.97 34.94
C THR A 255 3.86 -24.67 36.28
N VAL A 256 2.87 -24.50 37.15
CA VAL A 256 2.83 -25.18 38.44
C VAL A 256 2.57 -26.67 38.21
N THR A 257 3.38 -27.51 38.84
CA THR A 257 3.26 -28.96 38.84
C THR A 257 3.44 -29.45 40.29
N PRO A 258 2.96 -30.67 40.62
CA PRO A 258 3.18 -31.23 41.96
C PRO A 258 4.65 -31.32 42.37
N TYR A 259 5.58 -31.38 41.40
CA TYR A 259 7.01 -31.48 41.66
C TYR A 259 7.68 -30.14 41.99
N ASN A 260 7.24 -29.04 41.36
CA ASN A 260 7.87 -27.73 41.53
C ASN A 260 7.11 -26.80 42.49
N ILE A 261 5.93 -27.19 42.96
CA ILE A 261 5.05 -26.36 43.80
C ILE A 261 5.76 -25.76 45.03
N HIS A 262 6.55 -26.57 45.75
CA HIS A 262 7.27 -26.10 46.94
C HIS A 262 8.35 -25.06 46.59
N LYS A 263 9.07 -25.27 45.49
CA LYS A 263 10.11 -24.37 44.98
C LYS A 263 9.48 -23.06 44.51
N LEU A 264 8.42 -23.12 43.71
CA LEU A 264 7.73 -21.95 43.19
C LEU A 264 7.10 -21.12 44.32
N HIS A 265 6.51 -21.78 45.32
CA HIS A 265 5.98 -21.09 46.50
C HIS A 265 7.06 -20.31 47.26
N GLN A 266 8.27 -20.85 47.37
CA GLN A 266 9.41 -20.14 47.96
C GLN A 266 9.86 -18.93 47.11
N LEU A 267 9.85 -19.05 45.78
CA LEU A 267 10.19 -17.95 44.87
C LEU A 267 9.18 -16.81 44.95
N VAL A 268 7.89 -17.13 45.04
CA VAL A 268 6.82 -16.15 45.24
C VAL A 268 6.95 -15.46 46.59
N ARG A 269 7.29 -16.21 47.66
CA ARG A 269 7.54 -15.64 48.99
C ARG A 269 8.74 -14.70 49.03
N ASN A 270 9.80 -14.99 48.27
CA ASN A 270 10.96 -14.10 48.13
C ASN A 270 10.64 -12.81 47.36
N GLY A 271 9.64 -12.86 46.48
CA GLY A 271 9.14 -11.71 45.73
C GLY A 271 10.10 -11.21 44.64
N PRO A 272 9.84 -10.02 44.08
CA PRO A 272 10.55 -9.50 42.90
C PRO A 272 11.92 -8.84 43.21
N THR A 273 12.20 -8.55 44.48
CA THR A 273 13.39 -7.79 44.89
C THR A 273 14.61 -8.67 45.21
N LYS A 274 14.37 -9.88 45.73
CA LYS A 274 15.41 -10.83 46.12
C LYS A 274 15.53 -11.95 45.09
N HIS A 275 16.76 -12.24 44.67
CA HIS A 275 17.06 -13.38 43.80
C HIS A 275 17.52 -14.58 44.65
N PRO A 276 17.05 -15.82 44.40
CA PRO A 276 16.00 -16.23 43.43
C PRO A 276 14.58 -15.82 43.87
N GLY A 277 13.75 -15.32 42.94
CA GLY A 277 12.40 -14.82 43.22
C GLY A 277 11.50 -14.78 41.98
N ALA A 278 10.27 -14.27 42.13
CA ALA A 278 9.27 -14.18 41.07
C ALA A 278 8.63 -12.79 40.99
N ASN A 279 8.13 -12.41 39.80
CA ASN A 279 7.49 -11.10 39.56
C ASN A 279 5.97 -11.19 39.44
N TYR A 280 5.45 -12.24 38.78
CA TYR A 280 4.04 -12.39 38.48
C TYR A 280 3.56 -13.79 38.80
N VAL A 281 2.29 -13.91 39.23
CA VAL A 281 1.56 -15.18 39.29
C VAL A 281 0.36 -15.07 38.35
N ILE A 282 0.19 -16.05 37.47
CA ILE A 282 -0.92 -16.10 36.52
C ILE A 282 -1.82 -17.25 36.96
N ARG A 283 -3.10 -16.96 37.22
CA ARG A 283 -4.11 -17.98 37.54
C ARG A 283 -4.72 -18.56 36.26
N ASP A 284 -5.42 -19.69 36.38
CA ASP A 284 -6.12 -20.35 35.26
C ASP A 284 -7.10 -19.44 34.52
N GLY A 285 -7.70 -18.47 35.23
CA GLY A 285 -8.57 -17.45 34.63
C GLY A 285 -7.84 -16.38 33.80
N GLY A 286 -6.51 -16.47 33.63
CA GLY A 286 -5.69 -15.48 32.93
C GLY A 286 -5.41 -14.20 33.71
N GLU A 287 -5.90 -14.10 34.95
CA GLU A 287 -5.63 -12.98 35.85
C GLU A 287 -4.14 -12.95 36.20
N ARG A 288 -3.49 -11.80 35.97
CA ARG A 288 -2.07 -11.58 36.30
C ARG A 288 -1.96 -10.81 37.60
N ILE A 289 -1.38 -11.45 38.61
CA ILE A 289 -1.11 -10.84 39.91
C ILE A 289 0.33 -10.34 39.93
N ASP A 290 0.52 -9.03 40.07
CA ASP A 290 1.85 -8.41 40.23
C ASP A 290 2.29 -8.45 41.71
N LEU A 291 3.38 -9.16 41.99
CA LEU A 291 3.91 -9.35 43.34
C LEU A 291 4.57 -8.09 43.92
N ARG A 292 4.81 -7.05 43.11
CA ARG A 292 5.36 -5.76 43.59
C ARG A 292 4.35 -4.98 44.42
N TYR A 293 3.07 -5.05 44.06
CA TYR A 293 2.02 -4.25 44.67
C TYR A 293 1.10 -5.08 45.59
N HIS A 294 1.19 -6.41 45.51
CA HIS A 294 0.35 -7.30 46.30
C HIS A 294 0.94 -7.51 47.71
N LYS A 295 0.31 -6.92 48.73
CA LYS A 295 0.78 -6.94 50.14
C LYS A 295 0.84 -8.33 50.77
N ARG A 296 0.17 -9.33 50.19
CA ARG A 296 0.14 -10.73 50.66
C ARG A 296 0.66 -11.71 49.61
N ALA A 297 1.91 -11.53 49.18
CA ALA A 297 2.55 -12.43 48.22
C ALA A 297 2.72 -13.87 48.77
N GLY A 298 2.95 -14.03 50.08
CA GLY A 298 3.22 -15.33 50.70
C GLY A 298 1.99 -16.20 51.01
N GLU A 299 0.77 -15.70 50.82
CA GLU A 299 -0.49 -16.43 51.05
C GLU A 299 -1.13 -16.89 49.72
N ILE A 300 -0.46 -16.68 48.59
CA ILE A 300 -0.98 -17.06 47.28
C ILE A 300 -0.85 -18.58 47.14
N LEU A 301 -1.98 -19.27 47.26
CA LEU A 301 -2.09 -20.69 46.92
C LEU A 301 -1.81 -20.86 45.43
N LEU A 302 -0.77 -21.62 45.12
CA LEU A 302 -0.47 -22.08 43.77
C LEU A 302 -1.32 -23.34 43.54
N GLN A 303 -2.18 -23.29 42.53
CA GLN A 303 -3.01 -24.42 42.08
C GLN A 303 -2.46 -24.94 40.76
#